data_AF-A0A1W9QSE6-F1
#
_entry.id   AF-A0A1W9QSE6-F1
#
_cell.length_a   1.000
_cell.length_b   1.000
_cell.length_c   1.000
_cell.angle_alpha   90.00
_cell.angle_beta   90.00
_cell.angle_gamma   90.00
#
_symmetry.space_group_name_H-M   'P 1'
#
loop_
_entity.id
_entity.type
_entity.pdbx_description
1 polymer ?
#
loop_
_entity_poly.entity_id
_entity_poly.type
_entity_poly.pdbx_seq_one_letter_code
_entity_poly.pdbx_strand_id
1 'polypeptide(L)'
;MKIFKANTSLLVEDFLKKNLNSISILDNANELLELACGVKSFFSNKSELIKLKEKLSVSFSIAEEPDRTEYGDFQTNIVLANRITDHLHKQSINPDIIIEPTCGKGNFIIASLETFINIKQIIAIEIYKPYIWETKFNILDFYLNNPKSNKPKIEIHHCSVFDFNFKEFANRINNNNLLIIGNPPWVTNSQLGSLNSSNLPKKKNFKNQNGLDAMTGKGNFDIAEYITLSLFDAFSNINGYMALLIKNSVIKNIIFDQKTKQYRIGSIEKYCIDSKKEFNASVKSSLFFCKLNTKPESECHESDFYDKSGLLSFGWIDNKFVSNTANYLHIRSIDGKCPFEWRQGIKHDCSAVMELEKINGHYINNKSENVLIEDELVYGLLKSSDLKNTLIKETRKYIIVTQNKVGQDTNYIKHQFPATYQYLYKHLGIFLSRKSNIYKGKPLFSIFGIGDYSFKNYKVAISGLYK
;
A
#
# COMPACT_ATOMS: atom_id res chain seq x y z
N MET A 1 -25.14 13.59 -14.22
CA MET A 1 -24.76 13.82 -15.64
C MET A 1 -23.24 13.84 -15.74
N LYS A 2 -22.62 13.77 -16.94
CA LYS A 2 -21.15 13.80 -17.07
C LYS A 2 -20.65 14.89 -18.00
N ILE A 3 -19.86 15.84 -17.48
CA ILE A 3 -19.12 16.84 -18.26
C ILE A 3 -17.63 16.58 -18.11
N PHE A 4 -16.87 16.56 -19.22
CA PHE A 4 -15.44 16.18 -19.18
C PHE A 4 -15.14 14.82 -18.52
N LYS A 5 -16.06 13.86 -18.64
CA LYS A 5 -16.02 12.55 -17.96
C LYS A 5 -16.17 12.62 -16.43
N ALA A 6 -16.42 13.80 -15.87
CA ALA A 6 -16.68 14.04 -14.47
C ALA A 6 -18.18 14.10 -14.17
N ASN A 7 -18.61 13.55 -13.05
CA ASN A 7 -19.99 13.68 -12.60
C ASN A 7 -20.31 15.13 -12.21
N THR A 8 -21.54 15.56 -12.51
CA THR A 8 -22.08 16.85 -12.08
C THR A 8 -23.59 16.75 -11.81
N SER A 9 -24.09 17.66 -10.98
CA SER A 9 -25.52 17.82 -10.67
C SER A 9 -26.22 18.73 -11.68
N LEU A 10 -27.55 18.63 -11.74
CA LEU A 10 -28.39 19.56 -12.54
C LEU A 10 -28.26 21.00 -12.04
N LEU A 11 -28.17 21.19 -10.73
CA LEU A 11 -28.04 22.50 -10.09
C LEU A 11 -26.76 23.22 -10.57
N VAL A 12 -25.64 22.50 -10.59
CA VAL A 12 -24.35 23.01 -11.09
C VAL A 12 -24.45 23.34 -12.58
N GLU A 13 -25.04 22.45 -13.38
CA GLU A 13 -25.20 22.67 -14.82
C GLU A 13 -26.03 23.92 -15.13
N ASP A 14 -27.18 24.08 -14.48
CA ASP A 14 -28.07 25.23 -14.66
C ASP A 14 -27.39 26.53 -14.21
N PHE A 15 -26.66 26.49 -13.08
CA PHE A 15 -25.86 27.62 -12.63
C PHE A 15 -24.80 28.02 -13.65
N LEU A 16 -24.03 27.06 -14.16
CA LEU A 16 -22.97 27.32 -15.13
C LEU A 16 -23.53 27.84 -16.47
N LYS A 17 -24.62 27.24 -16.98
CA LYS A 17 -25.31 27.72 -18.19
C LYS A 17 -25.78 29.16 -18.03
N LYS A 18 -26.47 29.46 -16.93
CA LYS A 18 -27.04 30.79 -16.68
C LYS A 18 -25.94 31.86 -16.58
N ASN A 19 -24.85 31.56 -15.88
CA ASN A 19 -23.86 32.57 -15.51
C ASN A 19 -22.67 32.67 -16.48
N LEU A 20 -22.31 31.60 -17.21
CA LEU A 20 -21.15 31.62 -18.11
C LEU A 20 -21.49 31.96 -19.56
N ASN A 21 -22.76 31.87 -19.97
CA ASN A 21 -23.15 32.10 -21.38
C ASN A 21 -22.74 33.48 -21.89
N SER A 22 -22.90 34.53 -21.08
CA SER A 22 -22.55 35.92 -21.42
C SER A 22 -21.07 36.28 -21.18
N ILE A 23 -20.30 35.43 -20.50
CA ILE A 23 -18.90 35.70 -20.15
C ILE A 23 -17.95 35.16 -21.24
N SER A 24 -17.07 36.02 -21.75
CA SER A 24 -16.05 35.69 -22.76
C SER A 24 -14.60 35.89 -22.27
N ILE A 25 -14.44 36.62 -21.16
CA ILE A 25 -13.16 36.91 -20.51
C ILE A 25 -12.90 35.86 -19.43
N LEU A 26 -11.72 35.23 -19.47
CA LEU A 26 -11.33 34.16 -18.55
C LEU A 26 -11.34 34.62 -17.10
N ASP A 27 -10.79 35.80 -16.82
CA ASP A 27 -10.66 36.33 -15.47
C ASP A 27 -12.02 36.58 -14.83
N ASN A 28 -12.96 37.18 -15.57
CA ASN A 28 -14.34 37.39 -15.08
C ASN A 28 -15.04 36.06 -14.77
N ALA A 29 -14.81 35.00 -15.56
CA ALA A 29 -15.39 33.68 -15.30
C ALA A 29 -14.79 33.05 -14.04
N ASN A 30 -13.48 33.19 -13.84
CA ASN A 30 -12.80 32.70 -12.66
C ASN A 30 -13.19 33.49 -11.40
N GLU A 31 -13.31 34.81 -11.48
CA GLU A 31 -13.76 35.67 -10.37
C GLU A 31 -15.19 35.31 -9.94
N LEU A 32 -16.11 35.13 -10.90
CA LEU A 32 -17.48 34.69 -10.61
C LEU A 32 -17.50 33.36 -9.86
N LEU A 33 -16.70 32.39 -10.30
CA LEU A 33 -16.65 31.06 -9.69
C LEU A 33 -15.92 31.06 -8.36
N GLU A 34 -14.88 31.87 -8.19
CA GLU A 34 -14.21 32.07 -6.91
C GLU A 34 -15.16 32.67 -5.87
N LEU A 35 -15.98 33.66 -6.24
CA LEU A 35 -17.04 34.20 -5.38
C LEU A 35 -18.12 33.15 -5.07
N ALA A 36 -18.48 32.31 -6.04
CA ALA A 36 -19.52 31.31 -5.88
C ALA A 36 -19.09 30.15 -4.96
N CYS A 37 -17.84 29.67 -5.08
CA CYS A 37 -17.42 28.42 -4.45
C CYS A 37 -16.01 28.41 -3.84
N GLY A 38 -15.29 29.54 -3.82
CA GLY A 38 -13.95 29.66 -3.25
C GLY A 38 -12.83 29.04 -4.08
N VAL A 39 -13.14 28.36 -5.19
CA VAL A 39 -12.14 27.75 -6.08
C VAL A 39 -11.44 28.84 -6.89
N LYS A 40 -10.16 29.04 -6.59
CA LYS A 40 -9.28 29.90 -7.35
C LYS A 40 -8.99 29.28 -8.71
N SER A 41 -9.09 30.09 -9.78
CA SER A 41 -8.78 29.67 -11.15
C SER A 41 -9.51 28.39 -11.58
N PHE A 42 -10.85 28.42 -11.51
CA PHE A 42 -11.70 27.31 -11.95
C PHE A 42 -11.38 26.82 -13.37
N PHE A 43 -10.95 27.72 -14.26
CA PHE A 43 -10.38 27.42 -15.57
C PHE A 43 -8.90 27.77 -15.60
N SER A 44 -8.07 26.83 -16.05
CA SER A 44 -6.62 27.05 -16.19
C SER A 44 -6.27 27.90 -17.42
N ASN A 45 -7.14 27.92 -18.43
CA ASN A 45 -6.97 28.71 -19.64
C ASN A 45 -8.30 28.94 -20.35
N LYS A 46 -8.31 29.85 -21.33
CA LYS A 46 -9.52 30.19 -22.12
C LYS A 46 -10.10 29.00 -22.89
N SER A 47 -9.26 28.04 -23.29
CA SER A 47 -9.74 26.84 -24.01
C SER A 47 -10.64 25.96 -23.13
N GLU A 48 -10.34 25.84 -21.84
CA GLU A 48 -11.19 25.08 -20.90
C GLU A 48 -12.58 25.73 -20.74
N LEU A 49 -12.64 27.06 -20.63
CA LEU A 49 -13.91 27.80 -20.56
C LEU A 49 -14.75 27.58 -21.82
N ILE A 50 -14.16 27.74 -23.00
CA ILE A 50 -14.86 27.55 -24.28
C ILE A 50 -15.40 26.12 -24.38
N LYS A 51 -14.56 25.12 -24.11
CA LYS A 51 -14.97 23.71 -24.16
C LYS A 51 -16.07 23.39 -23.15
N LEU A 52 -16.07 24.01 -21.98
CA LEU A 52 -17.14 23.80 -20.99
C LEU A 52 -18.46 24.35 -21.55
N LYS A 53 -18.46 25.57 -22.09
CA LYS A 53 -19.65 26.21 -22.67
C LYS A 53 -20.21 25.39 -23.84
N GLU A 54 -19.34 24.89 -24.73
CA GLU A 54 -19.72 23.99 -25.81
C GLU A 54 -20.39 22.72 -25.27
N LYS A 55 -19.78 22.09 -24.27
CA LYS A 55 -20.34 20.87 -23.68
C LYS A 55 -21.67 21.12 -22.97
N LEU A 56 -21.83 22.25 -22.28
CA LEU A 56 -23.11 22.64 -21.66
C LEU A 56 -24.22 22.85 -22.69
N SER A 57 -23.89 23.14 -23.95
CA SER A 57 -24.88 23.34 -25.02
C SER A 57 -25.39 22.05 -25.68
N VAL A 58 -24.80 20.89 -25.37
CA VAL A 58 -25.13 19.58 -25.97
C VAL A 58 -25.66 18.63 -24.89
N SER A 59 -26.71 17.85 -25.18
CA SER A 59 -27.22 16.84 -24.25
C SER A 59 -26.20 15.70 -24.02
N PHE A 60 -25.90 15.40 -22.76
CA PHE A 60 -24.85 14.44 -22.39
C PHE A 60 -25.27 12.96 -22.47
N SER A 61 -24.29 12.12 -22.78
CA SER A 61 -24.38 10.65 -22.82
C SER A 61 -23.90 9.98 -21.53
N ILE A 62 -24.35 8.74 -21.33
CA ILE A 62 -23.90 7.85 -20.25
C ILE A 62 -22.59 7.21 -20.71
N ALA A 63 -21.47 7.55 -20.08
CA ALA A 63 -20.19 6.87 -20.27
C ALA A 63 -19.74 6.26 -18.94
N GLU A 64 -19.39 4.98 -18.94
CA GLU A 64 -18.82 4.31 -17.78
C GLU A 64 -17.49 4.97 -17.38
N GLU A 65 -17.22 4.99 -16.08
CA GLU A 65 -15.94 5.47 -15.57
C GLU A 65 -14.88 4.40 -15.83
N PRO A 66 -13.70 4.75 -16.36
CA PRO A 66 -12.63 3.78 -16.52
C PRO A 66 -12.20 3.26 -15.16
N ASP A 67 -12.02 1.94 -15.04
CA ASP A 67 -11.41 1.33 -13.85
C ASP A 67 -9.96 1.79 -13.74
N ARG A 68 -9.60 2.34 -12.59
CA ARG A 68 -8.25 2.85 -12.28
C ARG A 68 -7.60 2.12 -11.10
N THR A 69 -8.21 1.03 -10.63
CA THR A 69 -7.69 0.23 -9.50
C THR A 69 -6.27 -0.30 -9.75
N GLU A 70 -5.88 -0.50 -11.02
CA GLU A 70 -4.52 -0.87 -11.41
C GLU A 70 -3.46 0.18 -11.00
N TYR A 71 -3.84 1.45 -10.92
CA TYR A 71 -3.00 2.54 -10.44
C TYR A 71 -3.03 2.68 -8.91
N GLY A 72 -3.70 1.77 -8.20
CA GLY A 72 -3.97 1.88 -6.76
C GLY A 72 -4.95 2.98 -6.40
N ASP A 73 -5.72 3.46 -7.38
CA ASP A 73 -6.66 4.57 -7.26
C ASP A 73 -8.00 4.04 -6.72
N PHE A 74 -8.10 3.94 -5.39
CA PHE A 74 -9.30 3.51 -4.68
C PHE A 74 -10.04 4.74 -4.15
N GLN A 75 -11.02 5.23 -4.90
CA GLN A 75 -11.78 6.43 -4.50
C GLN A 75 -12.51 6.21 -3.17
N THR A 76 -12.24 7.08 -2.19
CA THR A 76 -12.93 7.07 -0.89
C THR A 76 -14.39 7.45 -1.07
N ASN A 77 -15.31 6.64 -0.56
CA ASN A 77 -16.72 6.99 -0.57
C ASN A 77 -17.02 8.13 0.42
N ILE A 78 -18.02 8.98 0.12
CA ILE A 78 -18.34 10.15 0.94
C ILE A 78 -18.76 9.79 2.37
N VAL A 79 -19.39 8.62 2.58
CA VAL A 79 -19.81 8.16 3.92
C VAL A 79 -18.60 7.91 4.82
N LEU A 80 -17.55 7.26 4.29
CA LEU A 80 -16.31 7.05 5.02
C LEU A 80 -15.57 8.37 5.23
N ALA A 81 -15.50 9.24 4.22
CA ALA A 81 -14.86 10.55 4.35
C ALA A 81 -15.50 11.37 5.48
N ASN A 82 -16.83 11.46 5.53
CA ASN A 82 -17.58 12.16 6.58
C ASN A 82 -17.33 11.55 7.96
N ARG A 83 -17.36 10.21 8.07
CA ARG A 83 -17.05 9.54 9.35
C ARG A 83 -15.64 9.85 9.85
N ILE A 84 -14.66 9.95 8.95
CA ILE A 84 -13.28 10.28 9.30
C ILE A 84 -13.18 11.74 9.75
N THR A 85 -13.74 12.69 9.01
CA THR A 85 -13.71 14.11 9.41
C THR A 85 -14.46 14.32 10.72
N ASP A 86 -15.62 13.69 10.92
CA ASP A 86 -16.36 13.69 12.18
C ASP A 86 -15.53 13.13 13.34
N HIS A 87 -14.79 12.04 13.11
CA HIS A 87 -13.91 11.45 14.11
C HIS A 87 -12.80 12.43 14.52
N LEU A 88 -12.17 13.09 13.55
CA LEU A 88 -11.15 14.11 13.79
C LEU A 88 -11.73 15.33 14.53
N HIS A 89 -12.92 15.79 14.14
CA HIS A 89 -13.60 16.91 14.80
C HIS A 89 -13.94 16.58 16.26
N LYS A 90 -14.38 15.36 16.57
CA LYS A 90 -14.61 14.88 17.95
C LYS A 90 -13.34 14.87 18.80
N GLN A 91 -12.17 14.78 18.17
CA GLN A 91 -10.86 14.95 18.83
C GLN A 91 -10.45 16.42 18.97
N SER A 92 -11.38 17.37 18.78
CA SER A 92 -11.15 18.82 18.84
C SER A 92 -10.14 19.32 17.79
N ILE A 93 -10.01 18.62 16.66
CA ILE A 93 -9.20 19.08 15.53
C ILE A 93 -10.01 20.10 14.74
N ASN A 94 -9.42 21.28 14.55
CA ASN A 94 -10.01 22.37 13.78
C ASN A 94 -8.92 23.09 12.98
N PRO A 95 -8.69 22.69 11.72
CA PRO A 95 -7.57 23.19 10.91
C PRO A 95 -7.85 24.56 10.30
N ASP A 96 -6.79 25.36 10.16
CA ASP A 96 -6.79 26.57 9.31
C ASP A 96 -6.54 26.20 7.84
N ILE A 97 -5.71 25.19 7.61
CA ILE A 97 -5.23 24.81 6.28
C ILE A 97 -5.40 23.31 6.11
N ILE A 98 -5.96 22.92 4.97
CA ILE A 98 -6.10 21.51 4.59
C ILE A 98 -5.26 21.23 3.35
N ILE A 99 -4.52 20.12 3.37
CA ILE A 99 -3.84 19.57 2.19
C ILE A 99 -4.41 18.20 1.90
N GLU A 100 -4.93 18.02 0.69
CA GLU A 100 -5.26 16.71 0.13
C GLU A 100 -4.31 16.39 -1.04
N PRO A 101 -3.29 15.54 -0.84
CA PRO A 101 -2.17 15.38 -1.78
C PRO A 101 -2.52 14.57 -3.03
N THR A 102 -3.65 13.85 -3.01
CA THR A 102 -4.15 13.02 -4.12
C THR A 102 -5.68 13.00 -4.05
N CYS A 103 -6.32 14.11 -4.41
CA CYS A 103 -7.70 14.37 -4.00
C CYS A 103 -8.77 13.55 -4.71
N GLY A 104 -8.47 12.93 -5.83
CA GLY A 104 -9.45 12.18 -6.59
C GLY A 104 -10.69 13.02 -6.88
N LYS A 105 -11.86 12.46 -6.59
CA LYS A 105 -13.17 13.13 -6.73
C LYS A 105 -13.45 14.22 -5.70
N GLY A 106 -12.54 14.45 -4.75
CA GLY A 106 -12.61 15.52 -3.76
C GLY A 106 -13.52 15.22 -2.57
N ASN A 107 -13.84 13.95 -2.29
CA ASN A 107 -14.75 13.60 -1.20
C ASN A 107 -14.22 14.02 0.19
N PHE A 108 -12.90 13.98 0.43
CA PHE A 108 -12.35 14.53 1.67
C PHE A 108 -12.40 16.05 1.72
N ILE A 109 -12.28 16.76 0.59
CA ILE A 109 -12.53 18.21 0.53
C ILE A 109 -13.95 18.51 0.97
N ILE A 110 -14.95 17.84 0.38
CA ILE A 110 -16.37 18.06 0.71
C ILE A 110 -16.65 17.74 2.18
N ALA A 111 -16.22 16.55 2.64
CA ALA A 111 -16.35 16.16 4.04
C ALA A 111 -15.71 17.18 5.00
N SER A 112 -14.57 17.73 4.62
CA SER A 112 -13.88 18.75 5.42
C SER A 112 -14.64 20.07 5.46
N LEU A 113 -15.21 20.52 4.33
CA LEU A 113 -16.04 21.72 4.25
C LEU A 113 -17.36 21.57 5.05
N GLU A 114 -17.91 20.36 5.12
CA GLU A 114 -19.08 20.04 5.95
C GLU A 114 -18.76 20.07 7.45
N THR A 115 -17.53 19.68 7.82
CA THR A 115 -17.18 19.41 9.21
C THR A 115 -16.49 20.59 9.90
N PHE A 116 -15.52 21.23 9.24
CA PHE A 116 -14.64 22.23 9.87
C PHE A 116 -15.02 23.65 9.48
N ILE A 117 -15.21 24.51 10.47
CA ILE A 117 -15.71 25.88 10.26
C ILE A 117 -14.61 26.92 9.99
N ASN A 118 -13.39 26.68 10.47
CA ASN A 118 -12.32 27.69 10.49
C ASN A 118 -11.31 27.55 9.34
N ILE A 119 -11.65 26.76 8.32
CA ILE A 119 -10.78 26.58 7.16
C ILE A 119 -10.57 27.94 6.49
N LYS A 120 -9.30 28.32 6.29
CA LYS A 120 -8.86 29.50 5.55
C LYS A 120 -8.42 29.13 4.14
N GLN A 121 -7.75 27.98 4.00
CA GLN A 121 -7.22 27.53 2.72
C GLN A 121 -7.27 26.01 2.55
N ILE A 122 -7.59 25.55 1.35
CA ILE A 122 -7.49 24.15 0.95
C ILE A 122 -6.55 24.06 -0.26
N ILE A 123 -5.56 23.17 -0.18
CA ILE A 123 -4.69 22.78 -1.28
C ILE A 123 -5.02 21.35 -1.67
N ALA A 124 -5.45 21.15 -2.91
CA ALA A 124 -5.74 19.85 -3.47
C ALA A 124 -4.84 19.57 -4.68
N ILE A 125 -4.31 18.36 -4.77
CA ILE A 125 -3.42 17.95 -5.86
C ILE A 125 -4.00 16.70 -6.52
N GLU A 126 -4.10 16.71 -7.84
CA GLU A 126 -4.63 15.57 -8.61
C GLU A 126 -3.97 15.51 -9.98
N ILE A 127 -3.65 14.30 -10.44
CA ILE A 127 -3.00 14.06 -11.73
C ILE A 127 -4.02 13.74 -12.83
N TYR A 128 -5.17 13.18 -12.48
CA TYR A 128 -6.22 12.78 -13.41
C TYR A 128 -7.22 13.92 -13.63
N LYS A 129 -7.11 14.58 -14.79
CA LYS A 129 -7.90 15.77 -15.12
C LYS A 129 -9.43 15.63 -14.94
N PRO A 130 -10.10 14.50 -15.26
CA PRO A 130 -11.52 14.34 -14.97
C PRO A 130 -11.87 14.47 -13.48
N TYR A 131 -11.04 13.95 -12.59
CA TYR A 131 -11.23 14.07 -11.14
C TYR A 131 -11.10 15.50 -10.64
N ILE A 132 -10.27 16.33 -11.29
CA ILE A 132 -10.24 17.78 -11.04
C ILE A 132 -11.56 18.44 -11.38
N TRP A 133 -12.16 18.09 -12.52
CA TRP A 133 -13.48 18.62 -12.89
C TRP A 133 -14.56 18.15 -11.92
N GLU A 134 -14.56 16.88 -11.53
CA GLU A 134 -15.52 16.33 -10.57
C GLU A 134 -15.41 17.03 -9.22
N THR A 135 -14.19 17.19 -8.72
CA THR A 135 -13.91 17.95 -7.49
C THR A 135 -14.44 19.38 -7.58
N LYS A 136 -14.17 20.09 -8.69
CA LYS A 136 -14.65 21.46 -8.91
C LYS A 136 -16.17 21.54 -8.94
N PHE A 137 -16.84 20.60 -9.61
CA PHE A 137 -18.29 20.54 -9.64
C PHE A 137 -18.89 20.21 -8.27
N ASN A 138 -18.30 19.26 -7.54
CA ASN A 138 -18.74 18.89 -6.20
C ASN A 138 -18.61 20.06 -5.22
N ILE A 139 -17.52 20.84 -5.29
CA ILE A 139 -17.34 22.03 -4.44
C ILE A 139 -18.37 23.11 -4.80
N LEU A 140 -18.61 23.34 -6.09
CA LEU A 140 -19.63 24.29 -6.52
C LEU A 140 -21.03 23.84 -6.06
N ASP A 141 -21.37 22.57 -6.24
CA ASP A 141 -22.65 22.00 -5.78
C ASP A 141 -22.84 22.18 -4.28
N PHE A 142 -21.79 21.91 -3.48
CA PHE A 142 -21.81 22.11 -2.04
C PHE A 142 -22.18 23.56 -1.68
N TYR A 143 -21.56 24.57 -2.31
CA TYR A 143 -21.85 25.97 -1.99
C TYR A 143 -23.17 26.49 -2.58
N LEU A 144 -23.64 25.92 -3.69
CA LEU A 144 -24.98 26.24 -4.20
C LEU A 144 -26.07 25.74 -3.24
N ASN A 145 -25.86 24.58 -2.62
CA ASN A 145 -26.75 24.06 -1.58
C ASN A 145 -26.53 24.72 -0.20
N ASN A 146 -25.34 25.26 0.06
CA ASN A 146 -24.96 25.87 1.34
C ASN A 146 -24.41 27.30 1.15
N PRO A 147 -25.23 28.26 0.69
CA PRO A 147 -24.76 29.58 0.27
C PRO A 147 -24.16 30.41 1.41
N LYS A 148 -24.60 30.16 2.65
CA LYS A 148 -24.14 30.85 3.87
C LYS A 148 -22.87 30.28 4.48
N SER A 149 -22.36 29.14 3.99
CA SER A 149 -21.12 28.55 4.50
C SER A 149 -19.93 29.44 4.21
N ASN A 150 -18.97 29.45 5.16
CA ASN A 150 -17.67 30.09 4.99
C ASN A 150 -16.97 29.51 3.75
N LYS A 151 -16.43 30.37 2.89
CA LYS A 151 -15.74 29.98 1.65
C LYS A 151 -14.24 30.17 1.86
N PRO A 152 -13.46 29.11 2.12
CA PRO A 152 -12.01 29.22 2.15
C PRO A 152 -11.47 29.45 0.75
N LYS A 153 -10.20 29.86 0.67
CA LYS A 153 -9.46 29.87 -0.58
C LYS A 153 -9.13 28.43 -0.98
N ILE A 154 -9.64 27.95 -2.12
CA ILE A 154 -9.41 26.58 -2.58
C ILE A 154 -8.54 26.59 -3.84
N GLU A 155 -7.40 25.93 -3.80
CA GLU A 155 -6.49 25.78 -4.94
C GLU A 155 -6.38 24.31 -5.34
N ILE A 156 -6.72 24.00 -6.60
CA ILE A 156 -6.68 22.63 -7.14
C ILE A 156 -5.60 22.58 -8.22
N HIS A 157 -4.52 21.85 -7.95
CA HIS A 157 -3.34 21.74 -8.79
C HIS A 157 -3.40 20.50 -9.66
N HIS A 158 -3.36 20.69 -10.97
CA HIS A 158 -3.26 19.59 -11.95
C HIS A 158 -1.79 19.22 -12.17
N CYS A 159 -1.25 18.36 -11.32
CA CYS A 159 0.13 17.90 -11.42
C CYS A 159 0.32 16.54 -10.74
N SER A 160 1.49 15.94 -10.93
CA SER A 160 1.90 14.85 -10.05
C SER A 160 2.13 15.38 -8.64
N VAL A 161 1.70 14.63 -7.63
CA VAL A 161 2.02 14.90 -6.23
C VAL A 161 3.53 14.99 -5.97
N PHE A 162 4.35 14.34 -6.80
CA PHE A 162 5.81 14.38 -6.69
C PHE A 162 6.43 15.68 -7.23
N ASP A 163 5.70 16.42 -8.07
CA ASP A 163 6.16 17.67 -8.67
C ASP A 163 5.71 18.88 -7.84
N PHE A 164 4.76 18.71 -6.92
CA PHE A 164 4.32 19.78 -6.04
C PHE A 164 5.39 20.09 -4.97
N ASN A 165 5.79 21.35 -4.86
CA ASN A 165 6.83 21.77 -3.92
C ASN A 165 6.28 21.97 -2.50
N PHE A 166 6.08 20.86 -1.77
CA PHE A 166 5.60 20.89 -0.39
C PHE A 166 6.48 21.70 0.56
N LYS A 167 7.81 21.72 0.35
CA LYS A 167 8.75 22.46 1.21
C LYS A 167 8.58 23.97 1.08
N GLU A 168 8.39 24.46 -0.14
CA GLU A 168 8.11 25.87 -0.38
C GLU A 168 6.76 26.27 0.22
N PHE A 169 5.74 25.39 0.11
CA PHE A 169 4.45 25.64 0.72
C PHE A 169 4.52 25.66 2.25
N ALA A 170 5.22 24.70 2.87
CA ALA A 170 5.45 24.63 4.31
C ALA A 170 5.96 25.95 4.89
N ASN A 171 6.95 26.57 4.24
CA ASN A 171 7.52 27.85 4.67
C ASN A 171 6.51 29.01 4.71
N ARG A 172 5.40 28.93 3.96
CA ARG A 172 4.35 29.97 3.91
C ARG A 172 3.32 29.84 5.02
N ILE A 173 3.25 28.67 5.69
CA ILE A 173 2.13 28.32 6.56
C ILE A 173 2.53 28.02 8.02
N ASN A 174 3.75 28.37 8.43
CA ASN A 174 4.31 28.00 9.75
C ASN A 174 3.48 28.45 10.98
N ASN A 175 2.57 29.43 10.83
CA ASN A 175 1.74 29.95 11.92
C ASN A 175 0.29 29.42 11.90
N ASN A 176 -0.01 28.42 11.06
CA ASN A 176 -1.35 27.88 10.88
C ASN A 176 -1.44 26.43 11.36
N ASN A 177 -2.62 26.04 11.84
CA ASN A 177 -2.91 24.65 12.14
C ASN A 177 -3.21 23.89 10.84
N LEU A 178 -2.32 22.96 10.51
CA LEU A 178 -2.41 22.14 9.31
C LEU A 178 -3.19 20.84 9.56
N LEU A 179 -4.02 20.43 8.60
CA LEU A 179 -4.50 19.06 8.46
C LEU A 179 -4.11 18.52 7.09
N ILE A 180 -3.32 17.46 7.07
CA ILE A 180 -3.07 16.67 5.86
C ILE A 180 -4.02 15.48 5.89
N ILE A 181 -4.94 15.38 4.94
CA ILE A 181 -5.95 14.32 4.89
C ILE A 181 -6.03 13.73 3.48
N GLY A 182 -6.38 12.45 3.35
CA GLY A 182 -6.59 11.86 2.03
C GLY A 182 -6.42 10.34 1.97
N ASN A 183 -6.51 9.82 0.75
CA ASN A 183 -6.27 8.42 0.43
C ASN A 183 -5.21 8.28 -0.67
N PRO A 184 -3.92 8.25 -0.33
CA PRO A 184 -2.86 8.06 -1.32
C PRO A 184 -2.96 6.71 -2.04
N PRO A 185 -2.46 6.58 -3.29
CA PRO A 185 -2.61 5.37 -4.09
C PRO A 185 -2.01 4.11 -3.46
N TRP A 186 -2.79 3.02 -3.45
CA TRP A 186 -2.42 1.73 -2.85
C TRP A 186 -1.68 0.80 -3.83
N VAL A 187 -0.59 1.30 -4.41
CA VAL A 187 0.18 0.58 -5.44
C VAL A 187 1.67 0.65 -5.17
N THR A 188 2.42 -0.34 -5.63
CA THR A 188 3.88 -0.32 -5.57
C THR A 188 4.50 0.26 -6.84
N ASN A 189 5.72 0.78 -6.74
CA ASN A 189 6.45 1.33 -7.89
C ASN A 189 6.68 0.28 -9.00
N SER A 190 6.85 -1.01 -8.67
CA SER A 190 6.98 -2.06 -9.69
C SER A 190 5.68 -2.29 -10.47
N GLN A 191 4.53 -2.26 -9.80
CA GLN A 191 3.21 -2.39 -10.43
C GLN A 191 2.94 -1.20 -11.36
N LEU A 192 3.25 0.03 -10.95
CA LEU A 192 3.16 1.20 -11.83
C LEU A 192 4.13 1.12 -13.01
N GLY A 193 5.36 0.64 -12.78
CA GLY A 193 6.36 0.47 -13.83
C GLY A 193 5.94 -0.56 -14.89
N SER A 194 5.25 -1.64 -14.50
CA SER A 194 4.71 -2.62 -15.46
C SER A 194 3.58 -2.06 -16.32
N LEU A 195 2.93 -0.99 -15.88
CA LEU A 195 1.86 -0.31 -16.61
C LEU A 195 2.37 0.80 -17.55
N ASN A 196 3.70 0.88 -17.79
CA ASN A 196 4.36 1.97 -18.51
C ASN A 196 4.00 3.38 -17.99
N SER A 197 3.63 3.49 -16.71
CA SER A 197 3.30 4.78 -16.11
C SER A 197 4.58 5.62 -15.98
N SER A 198 4.59 6.80 -16.60
CA SER A 198 5.65 7.80 -16.41
C SER A 198 5.59 8.48 -15.03
N ASN A 199 4.51 8.27 -14.27
CA ASN A 199 4.28 8.85 -12.94
C ASN A 199 4.98 8.05 -11.84
N LEU A 200 6.30 7.93 -11.96
CA LEU A 200 7.16 7.34 -10.93
C LEU A 200 8.03 8.44 -10.31
N PRO A 201 8.27 8.41 -8.99
CA PRO A 201 9.25 9.30 -8.38
C PRO A 201 10.61 9.06 -9.03
N LYS A 202 11.40 10.14 -9.20
CA LYS A 202 12.77 10.03 -9.75
C LYS A 202 13.55 8.99 -8.94
N LYS A 203 14.08 7.95 -9.59
CA LYS A 203 14.90 6.90 -8.95
C LYS A 203 16.14 7.52 -8.30
N LYS A 204 16.03 7.91 -7.03
CA LYS A 204 17.13 8.14 -6.11
C LYS A 204 17.04 7.08 -5.02
N ASN A 205 18.17 6.72 -4.42
CA ASN A 205 18.23 5.85 -3.24
C ASN A 205 17.53 6.51 -2.04
N PHE A 206 16.20 6.60 -2.08
CA PHE A 206 15.37 7.33 -1.13
C PHE A 206 15.49 6.77 0.30
N LYS A 207 15.77 5.47 0.41
CA LYS A 207 16.04 4.79 1.68
C LYS A 207 17.54 4.59 1.98
N ASN A 208 18.44 5.15 1.17
CA ASN A 208 19.90 5.04 1.33
C ASN A 208 20.39 3.60 1.61
N GLN A 209 19.79 2.62 0.92
CA GLN A 209 19.99 1.19 1.20
C GLN A 209 21.30 0.68 0.59
N ASN A 210 22.00 -0.20 1.31
CA ASN A 210 23.20 -0.88 0.84
C ASN A 210 22.89 -1.80 -0.36
N GLY A 211 23.86 -2.01 -1.25
CA GLY A 211 23.66 -2.70 -2.54
C GLY A 211 23.03 -4.10 -2.46
N LEU A 212 23.25 -4.84 -1.36
CA LEU A 212 22.63 -6.16 -1.13
C LEU A 212 21.14 -6.08 -0.77
N ASP A 213 20.71 -5.01 -0.10
CA ASP A 213 19.31 -4.79 0.29
C ASP A 213 18.44 -4.38 -0.90
N ALA A 214 18.98 -3.56 -1.81
CA ALA A 214 18.31 -3.20 -3.07
C ALA A 214 18.06 -4.44 -3.97
N MET A 215 18.98 -5.42 -3.94
CA MET A 215 18.91 -6.65 -4.75
C MET A 215 17.92 -7.70 -4.22
N THR A 216 17.49 -7.62 -2.95
CA THR A 216 16.60 -8.62 -2.30
C THR A 216 15.12 -8.24 -2.30
N GLY A 217 14.73 -7.22 -3.08
CA GLY A 217 13.33 -6.80 -3.24
C GLY A 217 12.93 -5.54 -2.47
N LYS A 218 13.83 -4.96 -1.66
CA LYS A 218 13.58 -3.69 -0.95
C LYS A 218 13.57 -2.44 -1.85
N GLY A 219 13.87 -2.59 -3.14
CA GLY A 219 13.67 -1.55 -4.17
C GLY A 219 12.22 -1.39 -4.63
N ASN A 220 11.35 -2.34 -4.30
CA ASN A 220 9.90 -2.22 -4.50
C ASN A 220 9.28 -1.53 -3.28
N PHE A 221 8.74 -0.32 -3.45
CA PHE A 221 8.13 0.44 -2.36
C PHE A 221 6.71 0.88 -2.71
N ASP A 222 5.89 1.08 -1.68
CA ASP A 222 4.52 1.56 -1.84
C ASP A 222 4.51 3.07 -2.12
N ILE A 223 3.69 3.49 -3.07
CA ILE A 223 3.59 4.90 -3.46
C ILE A 223 3.02 5.75 -2.33
N ALA A 224 2.06 5.23 -1.58
CA ALA A 224 1.53 5.91 -0.39
C ALA A 224 2.63 6.13 0.65
N GLU A 225 3.56 5.19 0.82
CA GLU A 225 4.70 5.33 1.73
C GLU A 225 5.62 6.48 1.30
N TYR A 226 5.94 6.57 0.01
CA TYR A 226 6.78 7.65 -0.51
C TYR A 226 6.13 9.02 -0.34
N ILE A 227 4.84 9.14 -0.65
CA ILE A 227 4.07 10.38 -0.47
C ILE A 227 4.07 10.78 1.00
N THR A 228 3.76 9.83 1.90
CA THR A 228 3.70 10.08 3.34
C THR A 228 5.05 10.56 3.90
N LEU A 229 6.15 9.93 3.51
CA LEU A 229 7.50 10.34 3.94
C LEU A 229 7.89 11.71 3.36
N SER A 230 7.51 12.02 2.12
CA SER A 230 7.74 13.34 1.51
C SER A 230 6.96 14.44 2.23
N LEU A 231 5.75 14.13 2.72
CA LEU A 231 4.95 15.03 3.55
C LEU A 231 5.57 15.22 4.93
N PHE A 232 6.11 14.18 5.58
CA PHE A 232 6.83 14.36 6.84
C PHE A 232 8.10 15.20 6.69
N ASP A 233 8.85 15.01 5.59
CA ASP A 233 10.03 15.82 5.27
C ASP A 233 9.70 17.32 5.14
N ALA A 234 8.49 17.65 4.68
CA ALA A 234 8.03 19.03 4.52
C ALA A 234 7.35 19.60 5.77
N PHE A 235 6.52 18.81 6.46
CA PHE A 235 5.54 19.31 7.43
C PHE A 235 5.73 18.82 8.87
N SER A 236 6.67 17.91 9.16
CA SER A 236 6.82 17.38 10.54
C SER A 236 7.14 18.44 11.60
N ASN A 237 7.67 19.60 11.21
CA ASN A 237 7.94 20.73 12.11
C ASN A 237 6.79 21.74 12.22
N ILE A 238 5.68 21.53 11.51
CA ILE A 238 4.52 22.43 11.47
C ILE A 238 3.45 21.91 12.43
N ASN A 239 2.78 22.83 13.14
CA ASN A 239 1.67 22.48 14.02
C ASN A 239 0.50 21.93 13.19
N GLY A 240 0.06 20.73 13.50
CA GLY A 240 -1.02 20.12 12.75
C GLY A 240 -1.16 18.62 12.97
N TYR A 241 -1.91 18.01 12.06
CA TYR A 241 -2.25 16.60 12.08
C TYR A 241 -2.13 16.01 10.69
N MET A 242 -1.87 14.71 10.63
CA MET A 242 -1.94 13.91 9.42
C MET A 242 -2.93 12.77 9.63
N ALA A 243 -3.84 12.58 8.67
CA ALA A 243 -4.88 11.55 8.68
C ALA A 243 -5.00 10.91 7.29
N LEU A 244 -4.30 9.81 7.03
CA LEU A 244 -4.22 9.19 5.70
C LEU A 244 -4.74 7.75 5.71
N LEU A 245 -5.54 7.40 4.70
CA LEU A 245 -5.93 6.01 4.44
C LEU A 245 -4.80 5.29 3.70
N ILE A 246 -4.08 4.42 4.40
CA ILE A 246 -2.89 3.72 3.85
C ILE A 246 -2.86 2.25 4.28
N LYS A 247 -2.07 1.43 3.57
CA LYS A 247 -1.92 0.00 3.88
C LYS A 247 -1.27 -0.19 5.25
N ASN A 248 -1.66 -1.25 5.96
CA ASN A 248 -1.08 -1.58 7.27
C ASN A 248 0.44 -1.80 7.21
N SER A 249 0.95 -2.30 6.08
CA SER A 249 2.39 -2.43 5.82
C SER A 249 3.11 -1.09 5.78
N VAL A 250 2.47 -0.05 5.23
CA VAL A 250 3.03 1.31 5.16
C VAL A 250 3.11 1.92 6.55
N ILE A 251 2.06 1.80 7.36
CA ILE A 251 2.07 2.27 8.76
C ILE A 251 3.20 1.58 9.53
N LYS A 252 3.31 0.25 9.42
CA LYS A 252 4.39 -0.52 10.05
C LYS A 252 5.77 0.00 9.65
N ASN A 253 5.99 0.32 8.37
CA ASN A 253 7.24 0.87 7.87
C ASN A 253 7.51 2.27 8.43
N ILE A 254 6.50 3.13 8.53
CA ILE A 254 6.62 4.47 9.12
C ILE A 254 7.11 4.36 10.59
N ILE A 255 6.47 3.53 11.40
CA ILE A 255 6.87 3.34 12.82
C ILE A 255 8.25 2.68 12.92
N PHE A 256 8.55 1.72 12.04
CA PHE A 256 9.86 1.10 11.98
C PHE A 256 10.96 2.13 11.69
N ASP A 257 10.73 2.99 10.68
CA ASP A 257 11.69 4.00 10.23
C ASP A 257 11.85 5.15 11.25
N GLN A 258 10.88 5.40 12.16
CA GLN A 258 10.99 6.41 13.23
C GLN A 258 12.26 6.27 14.07
N LYS A 259 12.72 5.05 14.33
CA LYS A 259 13.95 4.82 15.11
C LYS A 259 15.16 5.55 14.53
N THR A 260 15.23 5.66 13.21
CA THR A 260 16.35 6.31 12.50
C THR A 260 16.02 7.71 12.02
N LYS A 261 14.79 7.94 11.54
CA LYS A 261 14.38 9.20 10.92
C LYS A 261 14.00 10.27 11.92
N GLN A 262 13.48 9.87 13.08
CA GLN A 262 13.12 10.78 14.18
C GLN A 262 12.25 11.96 13.70
N TYR A 263 11.24 11.67 12.87
CA TYR A 263 10.29 12.71 12.48
C TYR A 263 9.56 13.21 13.72
N ARG A 264 9.27 14.50 13.78
CA ARG A 264 8.54 15.13 14.89
C ARG A 264 7.05 14.81 14.86
N ILE A 265 6.73 13.52 14.96
CA ILE A 265 5.38 13.00 14.97
C ILE A 265 5.14 12.19 16.25
N GLY A 266 3.92 12.25 16.77
CA GLY A 266 3.52 11.64 18.04
C GLY A 266 2.01 11.52 18.11
N SER A 267 1.50 10.96 19.21
CA SER A 267 0.09 10.56 19.32
C SER A 267 -0.31 9.72 18.09
N ILE A 268 0.53 8.72 17.79
CA ILE A 268 0.41 7.96 16.55
C ILE A 268 -0.63 6.86 16.72
N GLU A 269 -1.65 6.88 15.87
CA GLU A 269 -2.79 5.97 15.93
C GLU A 269 -3.04 5.31 14.56
N LYS A 270 -3.52 4.08 14.62
CA LYS A 270 -3.94 3.26 13.49
C LYS A 270 -5.37 2.79 13.77
N TYR A 271 -6.31 3.29 12.98
CA TYR A 271 -7.70 2.84 13.05
C TYR A 271 -7.99 1.86 11.91
N CYS A 272 -8.21 0.60 12.25
CA CYS A 272 -8.51 -0.47 11.31
C CYS A 272 -9.86 -0.24 10.63
N ILE A 273 -9.89 -0.35 9.30
CA ILE A 273 -11.11 -0.25 8.49
C ILE A 273 -11.38 -1.58 7.79
N ASP A 274 -12.62 -1.80 7.37
CA ASP A 274 -12.95 -2.91 6.50
C ASP A 274 -12.77 -2.49 5.03
N SER A 275 -11.57 -2.72 4.49
CA SER A 275 -11.24 -2.33 3.11
C SER A 275 -12.09 -3.06 2.06
N LYS A 276 -12.61 -4.25 2.39
CA LYS A 276 -13.50 -5.00 1.49
C LYS A 276 -14.87 -4.33 1.44
N LYS A 277 -15.40 -3.91 2.58
CA LYS A 277 -16.66 -3.17 2.67
C LYS A 277 -16.56 -1.78 2.03
N GLU A 278 -15.50 -1.03 2.34
CA GLU A 278 -15.40 0.39 1.95
C GLU A 278 -14.92 0.61 0.52
N PHE A 279 -14.11 -0.32 -0.02
CA PHE A 279 -13.44 -0.18 -1.33
C PHE A 279 -13.56 -1.40 -2.25
N ASN A 280 -14.25 -2.47 -1.81
CA ASN A 280 -14.23 -3.77 -2.48
C ASN A 280 -12.81 -4.35 -2.69
N ALA A 281 -11.83 -3.93 -1.90
CA ALA A 281 -10.43 -4.26 -2.08
C ALA A 281 -9.97 -5.35 -1.10
N SER A 282 -9.28 -6.37 -1.61
CA SER A 282 -8.68 -7.45 -0.80
C SER A 282 -7.30 -7.06 -0.24
N VAL A 283 -7.22 -5.92 0.44
CA VAL A 283 -6.01 -5.39 1.07
C VAL A 283 -6.31 -5.00 2.51
N LYS A 284 -5.35 -5.11 3.43
CA LYS A 284 -5.50 -4.57 4.79
C LYS A 284 -5.02 -3.11 4.82
N SER A 285 -5.93 -2.18 5.00
CA SER A 285 -5.64 -0.75 5.20
C SER A 285 -6.25 -0.22 6.49
N SER A 286 -5.85 0.98 6.87
CA SER A 286 -6.30 1.66 8.09
C SER A 286 -6.21 3.17 7.87
N LEU A 287 -6.95 3.93 8.67
CA LEU A 287 -6.68 5.35 8.85
C LEU A 287 -5.45 5.48 9.74
N PHE A 288 -4.34 5.92 9.17
CA PHE A 288 -3.17 6.37 9.91
C PHE A 288 -3.41 7.80 10.40
N PHE A 289 -3.19 8.02 11.68
CA PHE A 289 -3.31 9.32 12.31
C PHE A 289 -2.05 9.65 13.10
N CYS A 290 -1.57 10.89 13.02
CA CYS A 290 -0.57 11.41 13.96
C CYS A 290 -0.67 12.92 14.13
N LYS A 291 -0.17 13.39 15.26
CA LYS A 291 0.09 14.81 15.52
C LYS A 291 1.48 15.18 15.02
N LEU A 292 1.59 16.34 14.38
CA LEU A 292 2.84 16.92 13.88
C LEU A 292 3.46 17.87 14.92
N ASN A 293 4.75 18.18 14.75
CA ASN A 293 5.55 19.03 15.62
C ASN A 293 5.60 18.60 17.09
N THR A 294 5.60 17.29 17.34
CA THR A 294 5.75 16.71 18.69
C THR A 294 7.14 16.11 18.87
N LYS A 295 7.41 15.59 20.08
CA LYS A 295 8.56 14.69 20.27
C LYS A 295 8.33 13.44 19.40
N PRO A 296 9.38 12.91 18.74
CA PRO A 296 9.28 11.67 17.99
C PRO A 296 8.84 10.52 18.91
N GLU A 297 7.75 9.84 18.54
CA GLU A 297 7.31 8.61 19.16
C GLU A 297 7.65 7.40 18.26
N SER A 298 7.85 6.25 18.90
CA SER A 298 8.25 5.01 18.22
C SER A 298 7.27 3.87 18.41
N GLU A 299 6.11 4.18 19.00
CA GLU A 299 4.98 3.28 19.19
C GLU A 299 3.74 3.85 18.49
N CYS A 300 2.84 2.95 18.08
CA CYS A 300 1.57 3.28 17.45
C CYS A 300 0.46 2.49 18.13
N HIS A 301 -0.60 3.19 18.50
CA HIS A 301 -1.81 2.60 19.09
C HIS A 301 -2.75 2.15 17.98
N GLU A 302 -3.27 0.95 18.10
CA GLU A 302 -4.17 0.30 17.14
C GLU A 302 -5.53 0.08 17.80
N SER A 303 -6.59 0.39 17.06
CA SER A 303 -7.97 0.07 17.41
C SER A 303 -8.83 -0.09 16.15
N ASP A 304 -10.01 -0.69 16.28
CA ASP A 304 -11.01 -0.69 15.20
C ASP A 304 -11.59 0.71 15.00
N PHE A 305 -11.79 1.13 13.74
CA PHE A 305 -12.30 2.47 13.45
C PHE A 305 -13.76 2.66 13.88
N TYR A 306 -14.59 1.61 13.77
CA TYR A 306 -16.03 1.65 13.91
C TYR A 306 -16.49 1.51 15.36
N ASP A 307 -15.94 0.54 16.11
CA ASP A 307 -16.35 0.25 17.48
C ASP A 307 -15.28 0.55 18.54
N LYS A 308 -14.08 0.97 18.11
CA LYS A 308 -12.93 1.27 18.99
C LYS A 308 -12.43 0.08 19.83
N SER A 309 -12.81 -1.14 19.45
CA SER A 309 -12.30 -2.37 20.07
C SER A 309 -10.85 -2.67 19.65
N GLY A 310 -10.25 -3.70 20.26
CA GLY A 310 -8.95 -4.21 19.81
C GLY A 310 -7.76 -3.30 20.14
N LEU A 311 -7.81 -2.60 21.28
CA LEU A 311 -6.73 -1.75 21.78
C LEU A 311 -5.42 -2.54 21.92
N LEU A 312 -4.50 -2.29 21.01
CA LEU A 312 -3.16 -2.87 20.96
C LEU A 312 -2.16 -1.77 20.65
N SER A 313 -0.89 -1.96 21.01
CA SER A 313 0.18 -1.06 20.59
C SER A 313 1.31 -1.84 19.95
N PHE A 314 1.89 -1.34 18.87
CA PHE A 314 3.06 -1.93 18.22
C PHE A 314 4.12 -0.86 17.98
N GLY A 315 5.39 -1.27 17.93
CA GLY A 315 6.47 -0.30 17.81
C GLY A 315 7.79 -0.81 18.34
N TRP A 316 8.67 0.14 18.67
CA TRP A 316 9.98 -0.14 19.26
C TRP A 316 9.91 -0.20 20.78
N ILE A 317 10.38 -1.32 21.34
CA ILE A 317 10.75 -1.44 22.74
C ILE A 317 12.26 -1.70 22.76
N ASP A 318 13.02 -0.76 23.32
CA ASP A 318 14.48 -0.74 23.27
C ASP A 318 15.01 -0.93 21.83
N ASN A 319 15.62 -2.08 21.57
CA ASN A 319 16.19 -2.43 20.27
C ASN A 319 15.34 -3.40 19.44
N LYS A 320 14.09 -3.62 19.83
CA LYS A 320 13.24 -4.66 19.27
C LYS A 320 11.94 -4.06 18.76
N PHE A 321 11.65 -4.32 17.48
CA PHE A 321 10.40 -3.90 16.86
C PHE A 321 9.37 -5.02 16.99
N VAL A 322 8.28 -4.76 17.71
CA VAL A 322 7.35 -5.78 18.19
C VAL A 322 5.91 -5.45 17.81
N SER A 323 5.11 -6.49 17.57
CA SER A 323 3.71 -6.36 17.12
C SER A 323 2.72 -6.14 18.25
N ASN A 324 3.13 -6.33 19.51
CA ASN A 324 2.36 -6.03 20.70
C ASN A 324 3.34 -5.65 21.81
N THR A 325 3.42 -4.36 22.14
CA THR A 325 4.39 -3.82 23.10
C THR A 325 4.08 -4.30 24.51
N ALA A 326 2.80 -4.31 24.91
CA ALA A 326 2.36 -4.83 26.21
C ALA A 326 2.75 -6.30 26.41
N ASN A 327 2.40 -7.20 25.48
CA ASN A 327 2.77 -8.61 25.56
C ASN A 327 4.29 -8.80 25.56
N TYR A 328 5.00 -8.04 24.74
CA TYR A 328 6.46 -8.13 24.68
C TYR A 328 7.12 -7.79 26.01
N LEU A 329 6.65 -6.77 26.72
CA LEU A 329 7.18 -6.41 28.04
C LEU A 329 7.09 -7.56 29.05
N HIS A 330 6.05 -8.42 28.96
CA HIS A 330 5.91 -9.60 29.80
C HIS A 330 6.86 -10.75 29.42
N ILE A 331 7.20 -10.90 28.14
CA ILE A 331 8.02 -12.02 27.64
C ILE A 331 9.46 -11.62 27.28
N ARG A 332 9.85 -10.36 27.44
CA ARG A 332 11.17 -9.87 27.01
C ARG A 332 12.34 -10.63 27.65
N SER A 333 12.13 -11.26 28.80
CA SER A 333 13.14 -12.08 29.49
C SER A 333 13.54 -13.36 28.73
N ILE A 334 12.68 -13.85 27.83
CA ILE A 334 12.97 -15.03 26.99
C ILE A 334 13.42 -14.66 25.57
N ASP A 335 13.38 -13.38 25.18
CA ASP A 335 13.93 -12.90 23.92
C ASP A 335 15.46 -12.80 24.02
N GLY A 336 16.17 -13.39 23.06
CA GLY A 336 17.62 -13.45 23.08
C GLY A 336 18.16 -14.45 22.07
N LYS A 337 19.43 -14.84 22.26
CA LYS A 337 20.05 -15.88 21.45
C LYS A 337 19.49 -17.24 21.88
N CYS A 338 18.70 -17.86 21.01
CA CYS A 338 18.25 -19.23 21.23
C CYS A 338 19.48 -20.17 21.36
N PRO A 339 19.52 -21.07 22.36
CA PRO A 339 20.59 -22.05 22.47
C PRO A 339 20.55 -23.07 21.33
N PHE A 340 19.41 -23.21 20.66
CA PHE A 340 19.23 -24.04 19.48
C PHE A 340 19.34 -23.22 18.19
N GLU A 341 19.98 -23.79 17.19
CA GLU A 341 20.07 -23.17 15.88
C GLU A 341 18.78 -23.38 15.08
N TRP A 342 18.16 -22.28 14.66
CA TRP A 342 16.99 -22.32 13.79
C TRP A 342 17.42 -22.53 12.35
N ARG A 343 16.84 -23.52 11.68
CA ARG A 343 17.08 -23.82 10.27
C ARG A 343 15.79 -23.71 9.49
N GLN A 344 15.90 -23.25 8.24
CA GLN A 344 14.76 -23.26 7.31
C GLN A 344 14.61 -24.65 6.70
N GLY A 345 13.38 -25.00 6.33
CA GLY A 345 13.11 -26.23 5.58
C GLY A 345 13.70 -26.20 4.16
N ILE A 346 13.69 -27.36 3.50
CA ILE A 346 14.23 -27.51 2.16
C ILE A 346 13.47 -26.61 1.16
N LYS A 347 14.23 -25.88 0.34
CA LYS A 347 13.72 -25.07 -0.76
C LYS A 347 14.21 -25.62 -2.09
N HIS A 348 13.27 -25.93 -2.99
CA HIS A 348 13.55 -26.52 -4.30
C HIS A 348 12.93 -25.74 -5.47
N ASP A 349 11.87 -24.94 -5.23
CA ASP A 349 11.09 -24.18 -6.21
C ASP A 349 10.62 -25.01 -7.43
N CYS A 350 10.40 -26.31 -7.23
CA CYS A 350 10.00 -27.29 -8.25
C CYS A 350 8.96 -28.28 -7.70
N SER A 351 7.93 -27.81 -6.98
CA SER A 351 6.94 -28.67 -6.33
C SER A 351 6.19 -29.59 -7.29
N ALA A 352 6.02 -29.20 -8.54
CA ALA A 352 5.37 -30.02 -9.57
C ALA A 352 6.06 -31.39 -9.78
N VAL A 353 7.37 -31.48 -9.56
CA VAL A 353 8.19 -32.67 -9.90
C VAL A 353 9.02 -33.21 -8.74
N MET A 354 9.39 -32.38 -7.77
CA MET A 354 10.20 -32.81 -6.63
C MET A 354 9.37 -33.39 -5.48
N GLU A 355 8.08 -33.09 -5.42
CA GLU A 355 7.18 -33.59 -4.38
C GLU A 355 6.33 -34.74 -4.91
N LEU A 356 6.28 -35.82 -4.13
CA LEU A 356 5.71 -37.10 -4.52
C LEU A 356 4.68 -37.57 -3.48
N GLU A 357 3.73 -38.38 -3.94
CA GLU A 357 2.83 -39.17 -3.11
C GLU A 357 3.05 -40.65 -3.42
N LYS A 358 2.99 -41.51 -2.40
CA LYS A 358 3.19 -42.96 -2.57
C LYS A 358 1.82 -43.64 -2.56
N ILE A 359 1.41 -44.20 -3.70
CA ILE A 359 0.12 -44.85 -3.90
C ILE A 359 0.39 -46.27 -4.40
N ASN A 360 -0.11 -47.28 -3.68
CA ASN A 360 0.06 -48.70 -4.01
C ASN A 360 1.52 -49.10 -4.30
N GLY A 361 2.47 -48.52 -3.57
CA GLY A 361 3.90 -48.79 -3.73
C GLY A 361 4.61 -47.96 -4.81
N HIS A 362 3.90 -47.16 -5.60
CA HIS A 362 4.46 -46.32 -6.67
C HIS A 362 4.45 -44.84 -6.28
N TYR A 363 5.44 -44.07 -6.76
CA TYR A 363 5.44 -42.62 -6.61
C TYR A 363 4.68 -41.93 -7.73
N ILE A 364 3.89 -40.94 -7.36
CA ILE A 364 3.18 -40.04 -8.28
C ILE A 364 3.58 -38.60 -7.94
N ASN A 365 3.94 -37.80 -8.94
CA ASN A 365 4.25 -36.39 -8.72
C ASN A 365 2.98 -35.51 -8.75
N ASN A 366 3.14 -34.22 -8.45
CA ASN A 366 2.02 -33.25 -8.49
C ASN A 366 1.51 -32.94 -9.92
N LYS A 367 2.06 -33.57 -10.97
CA LYS A 367 1.50 -33.59 -12.33
C LYS A 367 0.73 -34.87 -12.64
N SER A 368 0.53 -35.74 -11.65
CA SER A 368 -0.12 -37.05 -11.79
C SER A 368 0.66 -38.02 -12.69
N GLU A 369 1.97 -37.84 -12.83
CA GLU A 369 2.82 -38.74 -13.59
C GLU A 369 3.39 -39.82 -12.65
N ASN A 370 3.45 -41.06 -13.13
CA ASN A 370 4.16 -42.14 -12.43
C ASN A 370 5.68 -41.85 -12.46
N VAL A 371 6.32 -41.98 -11.29
CA VAL A 371 7.73 -41.66 -11.08
C VAL A 371 8.50 -42.93 -10.74
N LEU A 372 9.37 -43.35 -11.65
CA LEU A 372 10.30 -44.48 -11.47
C LEU A 372 11.66 -43.91 -11.06
N ILE A 373 12.01 -44.05 -9.78
CA ILE A 373 13.24 -43.53 -9.18
C ILE A 373 13.73 -44.49 -8.10
N GLU A 374 15.01 -44.40 -7.78
CA GLU A 374 15.63 -45.07 -6.65
C GLU A 374 15.17 -44.45 -5.30
N ASP A 375 14.86 -45.29 -4.32
CA ASP A 375 14.29 -44.86 -3.03
C ASP A 375 15.31 -44.10 -2.14
N GLU A 376 16.61 -44.28 -2.38
CA GLU A 376 17.70 -43.76 -1.57
C GLU A 376 17.79 -42.22 -1.55
N LEU A 377 17.25 -41.56 -2.58
CA LEU A 377 17.15 -40.11 -2.66
C LEU A 377 15.76 -39.59 -2.25
N VAL A 378 14.85 -40.45 -1.81
CA VAL A 378 13.47 -40.10 -1.47
C VAL A 378 13.30 -40.05 0.04
N TYR A 379 12.84 -38.90 0.54
CA TYR A 379 12.65 -38.66 1.97
C TYR A 379 11.22 -38.23 2.25
N GLY A 380 10.72 -38.52 3.45
CA GLY A 380 9.43 -38.03 3.91
C GLY A 380 9.38 -36.49 3.95
N LEU A 381 8.31 -35.90 3.45
CA LEU A 381 8.08 -34.46 3.39
C LEU A 381 6.94 -34.07 4.33
N LEU A 382 7.24 -33.16 5.26
CA LEU A 382 6.26 -32.49 6.10
C LEU A 382 6.09 -31.04 5.65
N LYS A 383 4.87 -30.67 5.27
CA LYS A 383 4.46 -29.28 5.05
C LYS A 383 4.06 -28.63 6.36
N SER A 384 4.01 -27.30 6.39
CA SER A 384 3.54 -26.54 7.55
C SER A 384 2.15 -26.96 8.03
N SER A 385 1.27 -27.42 7.12
CA SER A 385 -0.06 -27.95 7.43
C SER A 385 -0.04 -29.31 8.13
N ASP A 386 1.08 -30.04 8.04
CA ASP A 386 1.22 -31.38 8.60
C ASP A 386 1.76 -31.31 10.05
N LEU A 387 2.31 -30.15 10.45
CA LEU A 387 2.87 -29.88 11.79
C LEU A 387 1.81 -29.49 12.83
N LYS A 388 0.72 -30.27 12.93
CA LYS A 388 -0.41 -29.97 13.84
C LYS A 388 -0.36 -30.73 15.17
N ASN A 389 0.35 -31.85 15.20
CA ASN A 389 0.45 -32.72 16.38
C ASN A 389 1.82 -32.59 17.03
N THR A 390 1.90 -32.91 18.33
CA THR A 390 3.16 -32.91 19.11
C THR A 390 4.16 -33.96 18.65
N LEU A 391 3.68 -35.11 18.14
CA LEU A 391 4.52 -36.17 17.60
C LEU A 391 4.02 -36.58 16.22
N ILE A 392 4.93 -36.59 15.25
CA ILE A 392 4.65 -36.94 13.86
C ILE A 392 5.57 -38.09 13.48
N LYS A 393 4.98 -39.24 13.16
CA LYS A 393 5.70 -40.47 12.79
C LYS A 393 5.57 -40.83 11.32
N GLU A 394 4.63 -40.20 10.63
CA GLU A 394 4.26 -40.54 9.26
C GLU A 394 4.26 -39.28 8.38
N THR A 395 4.48 -39.50 7.09
CA THR A 395 4.46 -38.44 6.08
C THR A 395 3.54 -38.86 4.97
N ARG A 396 2.57 -38.00 4.62
CA ARG A 396 1.69 -38.22 3.46
C ARG A 396 2.37 -37.91 2.12
N LYS A 397 3.45 -37.13 2.15
CA LYS A 397 4.21 -36.69 0.99
C LYS A 397 5.67 -37.07 1.13
N TYR A 398 6.36 -37.11 0.00
CA TYR A 398 7.77 -37.39 -0.11
C TYR A 398 8.45 -36.31 -0.98
N ILE A 399 9.76 -36.21 -0.88
CA ILE A 399 10.58 -35.27 -1.64
C ILE A 399 11.85 -35.95 -2.13
N ILE A 400 12.27 -35.61 -3.35
CA ILE A 400 13.58 -35.99 -3.89
C ILE A 400 14.65 -35.05 -3.29
N VAL A 401 15.67 -35.61 -2.64
CA VAL A 401 16.78 -34.87 -2.04
C VAL A 401 18.05 -35.15 -2.84
N THR A 402 18.47 -34.17 -3.64
CA THR A 402 19.54 -34.29 -4.65
C THR A 402 20.93 -33.92 -4.13
N GLN A 403 21.01 -33.42 -2.90
CA GLN A 403 22.23 -32.90 -2.29
C GLN A 403 22.18 -33.17 -0.78
N ASN A 404 23.34 -33.38 -0.15
CA ASN A 404 23.46 -33.46 1.30
C ASN A 404 23.89 -32.13 1.92
N LYS A 405 24.52 -31.26 1.12
CA LYS A 405 24.91 -29.90 1.49
C LYS A 405 24.66 -28.92 0.35
N VAL A 406 24.38 -27.67 0.69
CA VAL A 406 24.15 -26.60 -0.30
C VAL A 406 25.36 -26.46 -1.23
N GLY A 407 25.10 -26.51 -2.54
CA GLY A 407 26.13 -26.33 -3.57
C GLY A 407 26.94 -27.59 -3.91
N GLN A 408 26.63 -28.75 -3.32
CA GLN A 408 27.19 -30.03 -3.73
C GLN A 408 26.88 -30.31 -5.22
N ASP A 409 27.86 -30.79 -5.98
CA ASP A 409 27.60 -31.18 -7.37
C ASP A 409 26.52 -32.28 -7.45
N THR A 410 25.64 -32.19 -8.45
CA THR A 410 24.52 -33.13 -8.64
C THR A 410 24.79 -34.14 -9.76
N ASN A 411 25.95 -34.13 -10.41
CA ASN A 411 26.25 -35.08 -11.49
C ASN A 411 26.40 -36.52 -11.00
N TYR A 412 26.72 -36.74 -9.71
CA TYR A 412 26.81 -38.08 -9.13
C TYR A 412 25.51 -38.89 -9.34
N ILE A 413 24.36 -38.21 -9.34
CA ILE A 413 23.03 -38.82 -9.54
C ILE A 413 23.00 -39.57 -10.88
N LYS A 414 23.64 -39.04 -11.93
CA LYS A 414 23.70 -39.70 -13.23
C LYS A 414 24.31 -41.11 -13.17
N HIS A 415 25.28 -41.30 -12.30
CA HIS A 415 26.06 -42.53 -12.21
C HIS A 415 25.56 -43.47 -11.12
N GLN A 416 25.07 -42.92 -10.01
CA GLN A 416 24.64 -43.70 -8.84
C GLN A 416 23.13 -43.96 -8.82
N PHE A 417 22.33 -43.07 -9.42
CA PHE A 417 20.87 -43.10 -9.41
C PHE A 417 20.31 -42.77 -10.81
N PRO A 418 20.61 -43.61 -11.83
CA PRO A 418 20.30 -43.31 -13.22
C PRO A 418 18.80 -43.11 -13.51
N ALA A 419 17.89 -43.80 -12.80
CA ALA A 419 16.45 -43.61 -12.97
C ALA A 419 16.01 -42.24 -12.45
N THR A 420 16.51 -41.84 -11.27
CA THR A 420 16.32 -40.50 -10.71
C THR A 420 16.87 -39.43 -11.64
N TYR A 421 18.08 -39.62 -12.18
CA TYR A 421 18.66 -38.66 -13.13
C TYR A 421 17.80 -38.52 -14.38
N GLN A 422 17.34 -39.63 -14.96
CA GLN A 422 16.48 -39.61 -16.14
C GLN A 422 15.17 -38.86 -15.87
N TYR A 423 14.56 -39.11 -14.72
CA TYR A 423 13.36 -38.39 -14.28
C TYR A 423 13.61 -36.88 -14.16
N LEU A 424 14.64 -36.48 -13.41
CA LEU A 424 14.97 -35.06 -13.21
C LEU A 424 15.32 -34.36 -14.53
N TYR A 425 16.06 -35.04 -15.42
CA TYR A 425 16.46 -34.51 -16.72
C TYR A 425 15.28 -34.39 -17.70
N LYS A 426 14.32 -35.33 -17.67
CA LYS A 426 13.06 -35.22 -18.42
C LYS A 426 12.30 -33.93 -18.06
N HIS A 427 12.44 -33.46 -16.82
CA HIS A 427 11.81 -32.24 -16.31
C HIS A 427 12.75 -31.04 -16.25
N LEU A 428 13.90 -31.06 -16.94
CA LEU A 428 14.92 -30.03 -16.87
C LEU A 428 14.38 -28.61 -17.11
N GLY A 429 13.42 -28.44 -18.01
CA GLY A 429 12.79 -27.14 -18.28
C GLY A 429 12.21 -26.47 -17.04
N ILE A 430 11.68 -27.23 -16.07
CA ILE A 430 11.14 -26.69 -14.81
C ILE A 430 12.26 -26.14 -13.95
N PHE A 431 13.38 -26.85 -13.83
CA PHE A 431 14.55 -26.40 -13.06
C PHE A 431 15.19 -25.14 -13.66
N LEU A 432 15.24 -25.05 -14.99
CA LEU A 432 15.77 -23.88 -15.70
C LEU A 432 14.83 -22.66 -15.62
N SER A 433 13.53 -22.89 -15.46
CA SER A 433 12.52 -21.82 -15.33
C SER A 433 12.48 -21.14 -13.95
N ARG A 434 13.28 -21.62 -12.98
CA ARG A 434 13.26 -21.10 -11.61
C ARG A 434 13.65 -19.62 -11.57
N LYS A 435 12.70 -18.78 -11.16
CA LYS A 435 12.85 -17.32 -11.12
C LYS A 435 13.82 -16.81 -10.05
N SER A 436 14.08 -17.61 -9.01
CA SER A 436 14.91 -17.17 -7.89
C SER A 436 16.40 -17.18 -8.28
N ASN A 437 17.07 -16.04 -8.09
CA ASN A 437 18.50 -15.90 -8.37
C ASN A 437 19.40 -16.85 -7.57
N ILE A 438 18.90 -17.46 -6.48
CA ILE A 438 19.67 -18.42 -5.67
C ILE A 438 20.16 -19.62 -6.48
N TYR A 439 19.46 -20.01 -7.55
CA TYR A 439 19.82 -21.13 -8.41
C TYR A 439 20.80 -20.78 -9.53
N LYS A 440 21.06 -19.49 -9.76
CA LYS A 440 21.94 -19.04 -10.86
C LYS A 440 23.38 -19.48 -10.60
N GLY A 441 23.98 -20.17 -11.57
CA GLY A 441 25.35 -20.69 -11.47
C GLY A 441 25.52 -21.81 -10.43
N LYS A 442 24.44 -22.49 -10.07
CA LYS A 442 24.45 -23.65 -9.17
C LYS A 442 24.23 -24.96 -9.95
N PRO A 443 24.59 -26.12 -9.38
CA PRO A 443 24.29 -27.42 -9.98
C PRO A 443 22.82 -27.55 -10.40
N LEU A 444 22.56 -28.24 -11.52
CA LEU A 444 21.27 -28.29 -12.21
C LEU A 444 20.10 -28.59 -11.28
N PHE A 445 20.25 -29.58 -10.41
CA PHE A 445 19.20 -30.03 -9.51
C PHE A 445 19.36 -29.52 -8.08
N SER A 446 19.95 -28.33 -7.90
CA SER A 446 20.22 -27.77 -6.57
C SER A 446 18.97 -27.55 -5.73
N ILE A 447 19.08 -27.84 -4.45
CA ILE A 447 18.16 -27.52 -3.36
C ILE A 447 18.88 -26.67 -2.30
N PHE A 448 18.11 -25.94 -1.50
CA PHE A 448 18.60 -25.09 -0.41
C PHE A 448 17.95 -25.49 0.90
N GLY A 449 18.49 -25.04 2.04
CA GLY A 449 17.99 -25.46 3.35
C GLY A 449 18.25 -26.94 3.63
N ILE A 450 19.43 -27.42 3.21
CA ILE A 450 19.89 -28.80 3.41
C ILE A 450 21.27 -28.81 4.08
N GLY A 451 21.51 -29.77 4.95
CA GLY A 451 22.80 -30.03 5.59
C GLY A 451 22.73 -31.30 6.45
N ASP A 452 23.79 -31.59 7.22
CA ASP A 452 23.85 -32.76 8.10
C ASP A 452 22.66 -32.83 9.08
N TYR A 453 22.10 -31.69 9.47
CA TYR A 453 20.90 -31.59 10.31
C TYR A 453 19.65 -32.19 9.64
N SER A 454 19.56 -32.13 8.31
CA SER A 454 18.43 -32.64 7.52
C SER A 454 18.34 -34.16 7.57
N PHE A 455 19.43 -34.85 7.88
CA PHE A 455 19.52 -36.31 7.94
C PHE A 455 19.52 -36.86 9.37
N LYS A 456 19.28 -36.02 10.39
CA LYS A 456 19.11 -36.48 11.77
C LYS A 456 17.79 -37.24 11.93
N ASN A 457 17.84 -38.30 12.74
CA ASN A 457 16.70 -39.20 13.04
C ASN A 457 15.52 -38.46 13.67
N TYR A 458 15.79 -37.43 14.47
CA TYR A 458 14.78 -36.63 15.14
C TYR A 458 14.96 -35.16 14.80
N LYS A 459 13.84 -34.47 14.58
CA LYS A 459 13.79 -33.04 14.31
C LYS A 459 12.66 -32.41 15.12
N VAL A 460 12.93 -31.24 15.68
CA VAL A 460 11.89 -30.37 16.22
C VAL A 460 11.57 -29.34 15.15
N ALA A 461 10.30 -29.27 14.75
CA ALA A 461 9.83 -28.35 13.73
C ALA A 461 8.65 -27.55 14.27
N ILE A 462 8.58 -26.28 13.89
CA ILE A 462 7.46 -25.39 14.20
C ILE A 462 6.93 -24.79 12.91
N SER A 463 5.60 -24.74 12.79
CA SER A 463 4.94 -24.08 11.68
C SER A 463 4.96 -22.56 11.88
N GLY A 464 5.49 -21.82 10.92
CA GLY A 464 5.40 -20.35 10.93
C GLY A 464 4.08 -19.79 10.42
N LEU A 465 3.21 -20.64 9.84
CA LEU A 465 1.99 -20.24 9.12
C LEU A 465 0.70 -20.73 9.78
N TYR A 466 0.76 -21.85 10.48
CA TYR A 466 -0.37 -22.45 11.20
C TYR A 466 0.00 -22.43 12.67
N LYS A 467 -0.81 -21.74 13.48
CA LYS A 467 -0.67 -21.68 14.94
C LYS A 467 -1.65 -22.63 15.58
#